data_AF-A0A382QX67-F1
#
_entry.id   AF-A0A382QX67-F1
#
_cell.length_a   1.000
_cell.length_b   1.000
_cell.length_c   1.000
_cell.angle_alpha   90.00
_cell.angle_beta   90.00
_cell.angle_gamma   90.00
#
_symmetry.space_group_name_H-M   'P 1'
#
loop_
_entity.id
_entity.type
_entity.pdbx_description
1 polymer ?
#
loop_
_entity_poly.entity_id
_entity_poly.type
_entity_poly.pdbx_seq_one_letter_code
_entity_poly.pdbx_strand_id
1 'polypeptide(L)'
;MNKVLSQAIRRAVSDFSPEATEYQKDKRPDLFSLNDDTELFQNSKGITIKIERSKDNRLTEFGRATLSDRYLGANESFQDLFARVASHYADDNIHAQRLYNYISNLWFMPATPVLSNGGTKRGLPISCFLNEASDSLGGILDLWNENVWLAAKGGGIGSYWGNL
;
A
#
# COMPACT_ATOMS: atom_id res chain seq x y z
N MET A 1 51.37 11.26 12.03
CA MET A 1 50.42 12.29 11.56
C MET A 1 51.07 13.67 11.67
N ASN A 2 51.05 14.45 10.59
CA ASN A 2 51.70 15.76 10.49
C ASN A 2 51.06 16.76 11.48
N LYS A 3 51.87 17.41 12.33
CA LYS A 3 51.39 18.37 13.36
C LYS A 3 50.60 19.53 12.76
N VAL A 4 50.92 19.92 11.52
CA VAL A 4 50.23 20.97 10.76
C VAL A 4 48.80 20.54 10.44
N LEU A 5 48.59 19.28 10.04
CA LEU A 5 47.27 18.73 9.75
C LEU A 5 46.41 18.66 11.02
N SER A 6 47.00 18.30 12.16
CA SER A 6 46.28 18.24 13.43
C SER A 6 45.86 19.62 13.95
N GLN A 7 46.65 20.67 13.70
CA GLN A 7 46.30 22.03 14.09
C GLN A 7 45.23 22.63 13.17
N ALA A 8 45.30 22.35 11.87
CA ALA A 8 44.29 22.76 10.90
C ALA A 8 42.91 22.15 11.23
N ILE A 9 42.87 20.86 11.58
CA ILE A 9 41.63 20.18 11.99
C ILE A 9 41.07 20.77 13.29
N ARG A 10 41.91 21.02 14.30
CA ARG A 10 41.44 21.63 15.57
C ARG A 10 40.83 23.02 15.36
N ARG A 11 41.41 23.82 14.46
CA ARG A 11 40.90 25.16 14.13
C ARG A 11 39.59 25.09 13.33
N ALA A 12 39.50 24.18 12.38
CA ALA A 12 38.27 23.95 11.63
C ALA A 12 37.11 23.47 12.52
N VAL A 13 37.42 22.68 13.56
CA VAL A 13 36.42 22.19 14.53
C VAL A 13 36.08 23.24 15.59
N SER A 14 36.99 24.13 15.97
CA SER A 14 36.69 25.23 16.91
C SER A 14 35.74 26.27 16.34
N ASP A 15 35.78 26.47 15.02
CA ASP A 15 34.96 27.43 14.30
C ASP A 15 33.60 26.82 13.86
N PHE A 16 33.44 25.50 14.04
CA PHE A 16 32.19 24.79 13.79
C PHE A 16 31.30 24.86 15.04
N SER A 17 30.42 25.86 15.08
CA SER A 17 29.25 25.82 15.95
C SER A 17 28.18 25.02 15.22
N PRO A 18 27.83 23.78 15.63
CA PRO A 18 26.66 23.15 15.08
C PRO A 18 25.47 24.03 15.44
N GLU A 19 24.70 24.46 14.44
CA GLU A 19 23.31 24.80 14.72
C GLU A 19 22.71 23.54 15.34
N ALA A 20 22.40 23.61 16.63
CA ALA A 20 21.59 22.60 17.27
C ALA A 20 20.21 22.69 16.62
N THR A 21 20.07 22.08 15.45
CA THR A 21 18.76 21.59 15.03
C THR A 21 18.41 20.61 16.12
N GLU A 22 17.52 21.02 17.03
CA GLU A 22 16.87 20.09 17.93
C GLU A 22 16.43 18.92 17.06
N TYR A 23 17.09 17.78 17.26
CA TYR A 23 16.64 16.53 16.71
C TYR A 23 15.31 16.31 17.40
N GLN A 24 14.22 16.69 16.73
CA GLN A 24 12.88 16.40 17.19
C GLN A 24 12.86 14.89 17.41
N LYS A 25 12.93 14.48 18.69
CA LYS A 25 12.67 13.11 19.15
C LYS A 25 11.56 12.58 18.26
N ASP A 26 11.87 11.54 17.50
CA ASP A 26 11.00 10.89 16.53
C ASP A 26 9.57 11.40 16.61
N LYS A 27 9.13 12.18 15.62
CA LYS A 27 7.70 12.30 15.31
C LYS A 27 7.22 10.92 14.87
N ARG A 28 7.15 9.97 15.81
CA ARG A 28 6.26 8.84 15.68
C ARG A 28 4.90 9.50 15.44
N PRO A 29 4.21 9.17 14.33
CA PRO A 29 2.90 9.74 14.10
C PRO A 29 2.09 9.46 15.37
N ASP A 30 1.67 10.53 16.03
CA ASP A 30 0.81 10.45 17.19
C ASP A 30 -0.53 9.89 16.69
N LEU A 31 -0.62 8.56 16.76
CA LEU A 31 -1.61 7.78 16.05
C LEU A 31 -3.03 8.03 16.58
N PHE A 32 -3.13 8.65 17.77
CA PHE A 32 -4.38 8.81 18.49
C PHE A 32 -4.50 10.13 19.26
N SER A 33 -3.84 11.23 18.84
CA SER A 33 -4.40 12.55 19.14
C SER A 33 -5.70 12.72 18.36
N LEU A 34 -6.77 12.30 19.01
CA LEU A 34 -8.13 12.47 18.57
C LEU A 34 -8.58 13.85 19.03
N ASN A 35 -8.80 14.74 18.07
CA ASN A 35 -9.59 15.95 18.27
C ASN A 35 -11.04 15.67 17.83
N ASP A 36 -11.98 16.53 18.22
CA ASP A 36 -13.41 16.39 17.86
C ASP A 36 -13.65 16.31 16.34
N ASP A 37 -12.75 16.88 15.53
CA ASP A 37 -12.81 16.86 14.06
C ASP A 37 -12.19 15.60 13.42
N THR A 38 -11.78 14.60 14.22
CA THR A 38 -11.05 13.44 13.69
C THR A 38 -11.99 12.43 13.05
N GLU A 39 -11.90 12.31 11.73
CA GLU A 39 -12.63 11.28 11.00
C GLU A 39 -11.98 9.91 11.15
N LEU A 40 -12.78 8.90 11.52
CA LEU A 40 -12.34 7.53 11.74
C LEU A 40 -13.04 6.57 10.79
N PHE A 41 -12.28 5.65 10.22
CA PHE A 41 -12.77 4.48 9.52
C PHE A 41 -12.62 3.25 10.41
N GLN A 42 -13.66 2.41 10.47
CA GLN A 42 -13.60 1.15 11.20
C GLN A 42 -14.14 0.00 10.34
N ASN A 43 -13.39 -1.10 10.29
CA ASN A 43 -13.85 -2.30 9.59
C ASN A 43 -14.57 -3.30 10.54
N SER A 44 -15.12 -4.37 9.97
CA SER A 44 -15.82 -5.42 10.73
C SER A 44 -14.94 -6.21 11.72
N LYS A 45 -13.61 -6.18 11.55
CA LYS A 45 -12.65 -6.77 12.49
C LYS A 45 -12.37 -5.86 13.70
N GLY A 46 -12.92 -4.65 13.70
CA GLY A 46 -12.67 -3.64 14.72
C GLY A 46 -11.40 -2.81 14.50
N ILE A 47 -10.74 -2.94 13.34
CA ILE A 47 -9.56 -2.16 13.01
C ILE A 47 -9.97 -0.72 12.70
N THR A 48 -9.37 0.24 13.41
CA THR A 48 -9.67 1.67 13.28
C THR A 48 -8.51 2.43 12.65
N ILE A 49 -8.81 3.30 11.70
CA ILE A 49 -7.86 4.16 10.98
C ILE A 49 -8.37 5.61 11.05
N LYS A 50 -7.47 6.55 11.35
CA LYS A 50 -7.70 7.98 11.19
C LYS A 50 -7.54 8.38 9.74
N ILE A 51 -8.59 8.95 9.16
CA ILE A 51 -8.63 9.43 7.79
C ILE A 51 -8.24 10.92 7.73
N GLU A 52 -7.49 11.28 6.70
CA GLU A 52 -7.13 12.66 6.38
C GLU A 52 -7.56 13.00 4.95
N ARG A 53 -8.76 13.59 4.79
CA ARG A 53 -9.33 13.96 3.48
C ARG A 53 -8.47 14.95 2.68
N SER A 54 -7.71 15.79 3.36
CA SER A 54 -6.78 16.74 2.72
C SER A 54 -5.73 16.09 1.83
N LYS A 55 -5.47 14.78 2.00
CA LYS A 55 -4.53 14.01 1.17
C LYS A 55 -5.04 13.75 -0.24
N ASP A 56 -6.33 13.96 -0.53
CA ASP A 56 -6.87 13.90 -1.90
C ASP A 56 -6.20 14.91 -2.84
N ASN A 57 -5.67 16.01 -2.30
CA ASN A 57 -4.91 17.02 -3.03
C ASN A 57 -3.59 16.48 -3.61
N ARG A 58 -3.09 15.35 -3.11
CA ARG A 58 -1.87 14.71 -3.62
C ARG A 58 -2.11 13.91 -4.89
N LEU A 59 -3.35 13.49 -5.13
CA LEU A 59 -3.71 12.79 -6.35
C LEU A 59 -3.69 13.76 -7.53
N THR A 60 -3.21 13.29 -8.68
CA THR A 60 -3.37 14.04 -9.94
C THR A 60 -4.81 13.97 -10.41
N GLU A 61 -5.21 14.87 -11.31
CA GLU A 61 -6.54 14.82 -11.94
C GLU A 61 -6.79 13.47 -12.63
N PHE A 62 -5.81 12.99 -13.40
CA PHE A 62 -5.87 11.68 -14.05
C PHE A 62 -5.95 10.54 -13.04
N GLY A 63 -5.21 10.63 -11.94
CA GLY A 63 -5.25 9.65 -10.85
C GLY A 63 -6.64 9.56 -10.22
N ARG A 64 -7.25 10.72 -9.92
CA ARG A 64 -8.64 10.78 -9.42
C ARG A 64 -9.63 10.19 -10.42
N ALA A 65 -9.54 10.57 -11.70
CA ALA A 65 -10.41 10.02 -12.73
C ALA A 65 -10.30 8.49 -12.84
N THR A 66 -9.08 7.97 -12.81
CA THR A 66 -8.82 6.53 -12.87
C THR A 66 -9.37 5.79 -11.65
N LEU A 67 -9.18 6.33 -10.45
CA LEU A 67 -9.71 5.75 -9.22
C LEU A 67 -11.24 5.73 -9.22
N SER A 68 -11.87 6.84 -9.60
CA SER A 68 -13.33 6.97 -9.68
C SER A 68 -13.97 6.04 -10.70
N ASP A 69 -13.33 5.86 -11.86
CA ASP A 69 -13.86 5.01 -12.92
C ASP A 69 -13.82 3.51 -12.56
N ARG A 70 -12.76 3.04 -11.89
CA ARG A 70 -12.46 1.60 -11.80
C ARG A 70 -12.40 1.00 -10.41
N TYR A 71 -12.14 1.82 -9.38
CA TYR A 71 -11.71 1.31 -8.07
C TYR A 71 -12.65 1.64 -6.91
N LEU A 72 -13.35 2.78 -6.97
CA LEU A 72 -14.28 3.17 -5.91
C LEU A 72 -15.49 2.23 -5.86
N GLY A 73 -15.84 1.80 -4.65
CA GLY A 73 -17.11 1.16 -4.34
C GLY A 73 -18.28 2.14 -4.31
N ALA A 74 -19.48 1.63 -3.99
CA ALA A 74 -20.66 2.45 -3.85
C ALA A 74 -20.49 3.45 -2.69
N ASN A 75 -20.63 4.75 -2.98
CA ASN A 75 -20.44 5.86 -2.03
C ASN A 75 -19.08 5.86 -1.31
N GLU A 76 -18.04 5.31 -1.95
CA GLU A 76 -16.68 5.28 -1.41
C GLU A 76 -15.87 6.46 -1.96
N SER A 77 -15.16 7.19 -1.09
CA SER A 77 -14.19 8.20 -1.54
C SER A 77 -12.77 7.63 -1.64
N PHE A 78 -11.80 8.41 -2.15
CA PHE A 78 -10.42 7.93 -2.33
C PHE A 78 -9.76 7.51 -1.01
N GLN A 79 -9.91 8.29 0.06
CA GLN A 79 -9.34 7.91 1.35
C GLN A 79 -10.07 6.73 1.99
N ASP A 80 -11.37 6.54 1.72
CA ASP A 80 -12.11 5.36 2.18
C ASP A 80 -11.60 4.10 1.51
N LEU A 81 -11.37 4.15 0.20
CA LEU A 81 -10.72 3.08 -0.56
C LEU A 81 -9.38 2.70 0.08
N PHE A 82 -8.53 3.69 0.39
CA PHE A 82 -7.23 3.45 1.00
C PHE A 82 -7.35 2.88 2.41
N ALA A 83 -8.29 3.37 3.22
CA ALA A 83 -8.54 2.88 4.58
C ALA A 83 -9.14 1.45 4.59
N ARG A 84 -10.07 1.15 3.69
CA ARG A 84 -10.61 -0.22 3.49
C ARG A 84 -9.49 -1.19 3.18
N VAL A 85 -8.64 -0.87 2.20
CA VAL A 85 -7.56 -1.76 1.77
C VAL A 85 -6.52 -1.90 2.89
N ALA A 86 -6.09 -0.81 3.52
CA ALA A 86 -5.14 -0.85 4.62
C ALA A 86 -5.66 -1.67 5.81
N SER A 87 -6.91 -1.46 6.23
CA SER A 87 -7.50 -2.17 7.36
C SER A 87 -7.76 -3.65 7.07
N HIS A 88 -7.96 -4.03 5.80
CA HIS A 88 -8.24 -5.42 5.44
C HIS A 88 -7.01 -6.33 5.60
N TYR A 89 -5.84 -5.83 5.18
CA TYR A 89 -4.57 -6.57 5.18
C TYR A 89 -3.69 -6.31 6.40
N ALA A 90 -4.08 -5.41 7.29
CA ALA A 90 -3.36 -5.16 8.52
C ALA A 90 -3.70 -6.19 9.61
N ASP A 91 -2.73 -6.38 10.52
CA ASP A 91 -2.88 -7.23 11.70
C ASP A 91 -3.53 -6.48 12.88
N ASP A 92 -3.23 -5.19 13.02
CA ASP A 92 -3.71 -4.32 14.10
C ASP A 92 -3.90 -2.86 13.63
N ASN A 93 -4.43 -2.01 14.52
CA ASN A 93 -4.70 -0.59 14.24
C ASN A 93 -3.44 0.19 13.85
N ILE A 94 -2.30 -0.11 14.47
CA ILE A 94 -1.04 0.61 14.23
C ILE A 94 -0.50 0.25 12.85
N HIS A 95 -0.53 -1.04 12.51
CA HIS A 95 -0.17 -1.53 11.19
C HIS A 95 -1.10 -0.94 10.12
N ALA A 96 -2.41 -0.92 10.38
CA ALA A 96 -3.40 -0.37 9.47
C ALA A 96 -3.19 1.12 9.20
N GLN A 97 -2.96 1.93 10.24
CA GLN A 97 -2.66 3.35 10.06
C GLN A 97 -1.38 3.56 9.27
N ARG A 98 -0.34 2.76 9.53
CA ARG A 98 0.93 2.85 8.80
C ARG A 98 0.74 2.57 7.31
N LEU A 99 0.02 1.49 6.96
CA LEU A 99 -0.31 1.18 5.57
C LEU A 99 -1.14 2.29 4.93
N TYR A 100 -2.18 2.78 5.61
CA TYR A 100 -2.99 3.90 5.12
C TYR A 100 -2.13 5.14 4.88
N ASN A 101 -1.23 5.49 5.80
CA ASN A 101 -0.34 6.65 5.64
C ASN A 101 0.58 6.47 4.43
N TYR A 102 1.15 5.29 4.21
CA TYR A 102 2.01 5.05 3.06
C TYR A 102 1.25 5.13 1.73
N ILE A 103 0.04 4.58 1.66
CA ILE A 103 -0.82 4.63 0.47
C ILE A 103 -1.29 6.07 0.22
N SER A 104 -1.87 6.74 1.22
CA SER A 104 -2.39 8.10 1.12
C SER A 104 -1.31 9.16 0.90
N ASN A 105 -0.06 8.88 1.32
CA ASN A 105 1.09 9.70 1.00
C ASN A 105 1.68 9.42 -0.39
N LEU A 106 1.13 8.44 -1.13
CA LEU A 106 1.61 7.98 -2.44
C LEU A 106 3.05 7.45 -2.42
N TRP A 107 3.51 6.90 -1.28
CA TRP A 107 4.83 6.27 -1.18
C TRP A 107 4.85 4.88 -1.80
N PHE A 108 3.71 4.19 -1.78
CA PHE A 108 3.44 3.04 -2.63
C PHE A 108 1.95 2.99 -2.98
N MET A 109 1.60 2.21 -3.99
CA MET A 109 0.20 1.93 -4.32
C MET A 109 0.03 0.40 -4.46
N PRO A 110 -1.00 -0.20 -3.86
CA PRO A 110 -1.29 -1.62 -4.06
C PRO A 110 -1.59 -1.94 -5.53
N ALA A 111 -1.31 -3.16 -5.95
CA ALA A 111 -1.67 -3.63 -7.28
C ALA A 111 -3.20 -3.61 -7.47
N THR A 112 -3.64 -3.52 -8.74
CA THR A 112 -5.06 -3.37 -9.10
C THR A 112 -5.99 -4.35 -8.38
N PRO A 113 -5.73 -5.68 -8.33
CA PRO A 113 -6.64 -6.61 -7.64
C PRO A 113 -6.66 -6.39 -6.12
N VAL A 114 -5.54 -6.00 -5.51
CA VAL A 114 -5.47 -5.70 -4.07
C VAL A 114 -6.32 -4.48 -3.74
N LEU A 115 -6.24 -3.44 -4.59
CA LEU A 115 -6.99 -2.20 -4.44
C LEU A 115 -8.50 -2.41 -4.69
N SER A 116 -8.86 -3.11 -5.76
CA SER A 116 -10.26 -3.36 -6.14
C SER A 116 -10.97 -4.39 -5.25
N ASN A 117 -10.27 -5.43 -4.79
CA ASN A 117 -10.90 -6.57 -4.12
C ASN A 117 -10.65 -6.62 -2.60
N GLY A 118 -9.67 -5.89 -2.06
CA GLY A 118 -9.37 -5.91 -0.62
C GLY A 118 -10.58 -5.48 0.21
N GLY A 119 -11.11 -6.39 1.04
CA GLY A 119 -12.30 -6.11 1.85
C GLY A 119 -13.63 -6.15 1.08
N THR A 120 -13.66 -6.68 -0.14
CA THR A 120 -14.90 -6.89 -0.92
C THR A 120 -15.15 -8.37 -1.21
N LYS A 121 -16.28 -8.69 -1.85
CA LYS A 121 -16.62 -10.07 -2.30
C LYS A 121 -16.47 -10.26 -3.82
N ARG A 122 -15.85 -9.30 -4.53
CA ARG A 122 -15.88 -9.21 -6.00
C ARG A 122 -14.92 -10.18 -6.70
N GLY A 123 -13.75 -10.43 -6.14
CA GLY A 123 -12.71 -11.23 -6.78
C GLY A 123 -11.54 -11.56 -5.86
N LEU A 124 -10.47 -12.13 -6.43
CA LEU A 124 -9.27 -12.47 -5.69
C LEU A 124 -8.29 -11.28 -5.66
N PRO A 125 -7.53 -11.08 -4.57
CA PRO A 125 -6.53 -10.02 -4.49
C PRO A 125 -5.18 -10.44 -5.10
N ILE A 126 -5.21 -11.16 -6.23
CA ILE A 126 -4.03 -11.74 -6.86
C ILE A 126 -3.94 -11.24 -8.31
N SER A 127 -2.76 -10.76 -8.71
CA SER A 127 -2.54 -10.22 -10.06
C SER A 127 -2.20 -11.27 -11.10
N CYS A 128 -1.43 -12.28 -10.72
CA CYS A 128 -0.89 -13.26 -11.66
C CYS A 128 -1.02 -14.67 -11.09
N PHE A 129 -1.38 -15.60 -11.95
CA PHE A 129 -1.39 -17.03 -11.67
C PHE A 129 -0.43 -17.75 -12.62
N LEU A 130 0.23 -18.78 -12.11
CA LEU A 130 1.10 -19.65 -12.87
C LEU A 130 0.68 -21.09 -12.61
N ASN A 131 0.43 -21.83 -13.68
CA ASN A 131 0.10 -23.25 -13.66
C ASN A 131 0.77 -23.96 -14.84
N GLU A 132 0.66 -25.28 -14.90
CA GLU A 132 1.29 -26.10 -15.94
C GLU A 132 0.36 -27.19 -16.45
N ALA A 133 0.54 -27.56 -17.72
CA ALA A 133 -0.17 -28.67 -18.34
C ALA A 133 0.45 -30.01 -17.93
N SER A 134 -0.41 -31.03 -17.80
CA SER A 134 0.00 -32.43 -17.73
C SER A 134 -0.25 -33.12 -19.07
N ASP A 135 0.62 -34.06 -19.47
CA ASP A 135 0.47 -34.83 -20.72
C ASP A 135 -0.63 -35.89 -20.60
N SER A 136 -1.87 -35.41 -20.56
CA SER A 136 -3.07 -36.22 -20.69
C SER A 136 -4.22 -35.34 -21.15
N LEU A 137 -5.18 -35.93 -21.87
CA LEU A 137 -6.40 -35.20 -22.27
C LEU A 137 -7.16 -34.64 -21.06
N GLY A 138 -7.22 -35.41 -19.96
CA GLY A 138 -7.81 -34.95 -18.70
C GLY A 138 -7.08 -33.74 -18.14
N GLY A 139 -5.76 -33.79 -18.03
CA GLY A 139 -4.95 -32.67 -17.53
C GLY A 139 -5.07 -31.39 -18.35
N ILE A 140 -5.17 -31.49 -19.68
CA ILE A 140 -5.40 -30.34 -20.56
C ILE A 140 -6.78 -29.72 -20.30
N LEU A 141 -7.82 -30.55 -20.17
CA LEU A 141 -9.18 -30.08 -19.89
C LEU A 141 -9.30 -29.45 -18.50
N ASP A 142 -8.65 -30.04 -17.49
CA ASP A 142 -8.64 -29.52 -16.13
C ASP A 142 -7.91 -28.17 -16.05
N LEU A 143 -6.76 -28.04 -16.71
CA LEU A 143 -6.04 -26.77 -16.84
C LEU A 143 -6.91 -25.69 -17.50
N TRP A 144 -7.62 -26.04 -18.57
CA TRP A 144 -8.53 -25.11 -19.23
C TRP A 144 -9.66 -24.66 -18.31
N ASN A 145 -10.28 -25.61 -17.58
CA ASN A 145 -11.32 -25.31 -16.59
C ASN A 145 -10.80 -24.37 -15.49
N GLU A 146 -9.61 -24.64 -14.94
CA GLU A 146 -8.96 -23.78 -13.94
C GLU A 146 -8.76 -22.36 -14.50
N ASN A 147 -8.21 -22.25 -15.71
CA ASN A 147 -7.95 -20.96 -16.34
C ASN A 147 -9.23 -20.13 -16.52
N VAL A 148 -10.35 -20.77 -16.87
CA VAL A 148 -11.66 -20.10 -16.96
C VAL A 148 -12.10 -19.56 -15.59
N TRP A 149 -11.98 -20.36 -14.53
CA TRP A 149 -12.33 -19.93 -13.18
C TRP A 149 -11.47 -18.77 -12.68
N LEU A 150 -10.15 -18.84 -12.90
CA LEU A 150 -9.21 -17.80 -12.51
C LEU A 150 -9.45 -16.51 -13.29
N ALA A 151 -9.66 -16.59 -14.61
CA ALA A 151 -9.93 -15.43 -15.44
C ALA A 151 -11.23 -14.71 -15.01
N ALA A 152 -12.26 -15.47 -14.62
CA ALA A 152 -13.51 -14.91 -14.10
C ALA A 152 -13.34 -14.17 -12.75
N LYS A 153 -12.31 -14.51 -11.96
CA LYS A 153 -11.97 -13.83 -10.70
C LYS A 153 -10.98 -12.67 -10.86
N GLY A 154 -10.49 -12.46 -12.08
CA GLY A 154 -9.50 -11.45 -12.45
C GLY A 154 -8.06 -11.93 -12.25
N GLY A 155 -7.12 -11.24 -12.90
CA GLY A 155 -5.69 -11.58 -12.89
C GLY A 155 -5.23 -12.20 -14.21
N GLY A 156 -3.96 -11.98 -14.55
CA GLY A 156 -3.31 -12.61 -15.71
C GLY A 156 -2.92 -14.05 -15.39
N ILE A 157 -2.97 -14.93 -16.38
CA ILE A 157 -2.63 -16.35 -16.21
C ILE A 157 -1.54 -16.71 -17.21
N GLY A 158 -0.43 -17.28 -16.71
CA GLY A 158 0.61 -17.88 -17.51
C GLY A 158 0.62 -19.39 -17.31
N SER A 159 0.27 -20.14 -18.35
CA SER A 159 0.31 -21.60 -18.32
C SER A 159 1.56 -22.13 -19.02
N TYR A 160 2.31 -23.01 -18.36
CA TYR A 160 3.45 -23.70 -18.95
C TYR A 160 2.99 -24.98 -19.66
N TRP A 161 3.41 -25.15 -20.91
CA TRP A 161 2.99 -26.27 -21.78
C TRP A 161 4.14 -27.17 -22.23
N GLY A 162 5.34 -27.02 -21.63
CA GLY A 162 6.51 -27.80 -22.05
C GLY A 162 6.53 -29.26 -21.56
N ASN A 163 5.52 -29.67 -20.78
CA ASN A 163 5.36 -31.05 -20.32
C ASN A 163 4.55 -31.92 -21.31
N LEU A 164 4.02 -31.35 -22.40
CA LEU A 164 3.26 -32.06 -23.44
C LEU A 164 4.15 -32.86 -24.39
#